data_AF-A0A4S2QVD9-F1
#
_entry.id   AF-A0A4S2QVD9-F1
#
_cell.length_a   1.000
_cell.length_b   1.000
_cell.length_c   1.000
_cell.angle_alpha   90.00
_cell.angle_beta   90.00
_cell.angle_gamma   90.00
#
_symmetry.space_group_name_H-M   'P 1'
#
loop_
_entity.id
_entity.type
_entity.pdbx_description
1 polymer ?
#
loop_
_entity_poly.entity_id
_entity_poly.type
_entity_poly.pdbx_seq_one_letter_code
_entity_poly.pdbx_strand_id
1 'polypeptide(L)'
;MTFVQLLNNQLDSLHLLKHPFYESWNQGSLSLQALQTYAKEYYHHVAAFPCYISGIHSLCPNLKMRQVLLGNLIEEEQGDENHPELWQRFAEGLGVARSGLLEDAQVKETQELVDGYFDIVRSGFAEGLGALYAYERQTPEVSKSKIEGLKKYYSINDERSLKFFTVHMEADEWHSEECANLIADLNEEEQEKVMQGAEKGAKLLWGFLDGMMNVDVCH
;
A
#
# COMPACT_ATOMS: atom_id res chain seq x y z
N MET A 1 9.13 -2.90 26.25
CA MET A 1 8.87 -2.75 24.81
C MET A 1 7.39 -2.50 24.68
N THR A 2 6.97 -1.43 24.01
CA THR A 2 5.54 -1.15 23.78
C THR A 2 4.96 -2.16 22.77
N PHE A 3 3.63 -2.31 22.72
CA PHE A 3 3.01 -3.17 21.72
C PHE A 3 3.37 -2.75 20.29
N VAL A 4 3.36 -1.45 19.99
CA VAL A 4 3.75 -0.90 18.68
C VAL A 4 5.20 -1.26 18.31
N GLN A 5 6.13 -1.27 19.29
CA GLN A 5 7.51 -1.71 19.05
C GLN A 5 7.59 -3.21 18.71
N LEU A 6 6.79 -4.05 19.37
CA LEU A 6 6.71 -5.48 19.05
C LEU A 6 6.13 -5.71 17.66
N LEU A 7 5.04 -5.01 17.34
CA LEU A 7 4.41 -5.02 16.01
C LEU A 7 5.41 -4.61 14.93
N ASN A 8 6.19 -3.56 15.18
CA ASN A 8 7.19 -3.11 14.22
C ASN A 8 8.26 -4.17 13.95
N ASN A 9 8.84 -4.73 15.01
CA ASN A 9 9.85 -5.78 14.90
C ASN A 9 9.34 -7.01 14.12
N GLN A 10 8.08 -7.40 14.31
CA GLN A 10 7.47 -8.53 13.60
C GLN A 10 7.37 -8.22 12.09
N LEU A 11 6.88 -7.03 11.76
CA LEU A 11 6.65 -6.60 10.38
C LEU A 11 7.95 -6.27 9.63
N ASP A 12 9.06 -5.98 10.31
CA ASP A 12 10.32 -5.63 9.66
C ASP A 12 10.85 -6.74 8.73
N SER A 13 10.57 -8.01 9.03
CA SER A 13 10.93 -9.13 8.16
C SER A 13 10.13 -9.12 6.84
N LEU A 14 8.95 -8.50 6.85
CA LEU A 14 8.04 -8.33 5.73
C LEU A 14 8.06 -6.89 5.16
N HIS A 15 9.11 -6.11 5.41
CA HIS A 15 9.23 -4.79 4.80
C HIS A 15 9.40 -4.92 3.28
N LEU A 16 8.62 -4.18 2.48
CA LEU A 16 8.58 -4.36 1.01
C LEU A 16 9.95 -4.13 0.35
N LEU A 17 10.75 -3.19 0.87
CA LEU A 17 12.11 -2.95 0.37
C LEU A 17 13.09 -4.13 0.54
N LYS A 18 12.75 -5.15 1.34
CA LYS A 18 13.53 -6.39 1.46
C LYS A 18 13.08 -7.46 0.46
N HIS A 19 12.02 -7.22 -0.30
CA HIS A 19 11.56 -8.15 -1.31
C HIS A 19 12.45 -8.08 -2.58
N PRO A 20 12.79 -9.22 -3.22
CA PRO A 20 13.63 -9.25 -4.44
C PRO A 20 13.17 -8.33 -5.58
N PHE A 21 11.86 -8.10 -5.68
CA PHE A 21 11.28 -7.12 -6.61
C PHE A 21 11.81 -5.70 -6.39
N TYR A 22 11.84 -5.22 -5.14
CA TYR A 22 12.37 -3.88 -4.83
C TYR A 22 13.90 -3.84 -4.82
N GLU A 23 14.58 -4.97 -4.54
CA GLU A 23 16.02 -5.06 -4.79
C GLU A 23 16.34 -4.85 -6.27
N SER A 24 15.57 -5.50 -7.16
CA SER A 24 15.68 -5.35 -8.62
C SER A 24 15.34 -3.93 -9.08
N TRP A 25 14.30 -3.33 -8.51
CA TRP A 25 13.95 -1.92 -8.74
C TRP A 25 15.12 -0.98 -8.41
N ASN A 26 15.72 -1.15 -7.23
CA ASN A 26 16.83 -0.30 -6.75
C ASN A 26 18.14 -0.50 -7.54
N GLN A 27 18.30 -1.66 -8.16
CA GLN A 27 19.41 -1.96 -9.06
C GLN A 27 19.13 -1.55 -10.51
N GLY A 28 17.89 -1.16 -10.85
CA GLY A 28 17.47 -0.81 -12.21
C GLY A 28 17.41 -2.01 -13.15
N SER A 29 17.22 -3.22 -12.61
CA SER A 29 17.22 -4.46 -13.39
C SER A 29 15.83 -4.92 -13.83
N LEU A 30 14.76 -4.29 -13.33
CA LEU A 30 13.41 -4.55 -13.84
C LEU A 30 13.27 -4.03 -15.28
N SER A 31 12.62 -4.82 -16.13
CA SER A 31 12.27 -4.38 -17.47
C SER A 31 11.21 -3.26 -17.43
N LEU A 32 11.15 -2.40 -18.46
CA LEU A 32 10.06 -1.42 -18.58
C LEU A 32 8.69 -2.11 -18.61
N GLN A 33 8.62 -3.28 -19.25
CA GLN A 33 7.40 -4.08 -19.30
C GLN A 33 6.97 -4.56 -17.92
N ALA A 34 7.90 -5.01 -17.06
CA ALA A 34 7.59 -5.37 -15.69
C ALA A 34 7.05 -4.19 -14.88
N LEU A 35 7.62 -2.98 -15.07
CA LEU A 35 7.08 -1.77 -14.44
C LEU A 35 5.67 -1.43 -14.93
N GLN A 36 5.42 -1.58 -16.23
CA GLN A 36 4.09 -1.36 -16.81
C GLN A 36 3.07 -2.35 -16.25
N THR A 37 3.44 -3.64 -16.13
CA THR A 37 2.59 -4.66 -15.52
C THR A 37 2.36 -4.36 -14.03
N TYR A 38 3.41 -4.04 -13.27
CA TYR A 38 3.28 -3.62 -11.87
C TYR A 38 2.31 -2.45 -11.71
N ALA A 39 2.41 -1.42 -12.56
CA ALA A 39 1.53 -0.26 -12.51
C ALA A 39 0.07 -0.62 -12.81
N LYS A 40 -0.19 -1.55 -13.74
CA LYS A 40 -1.53 -2.06 -14.04
C LYS A 40 -2.10 -2.86 -12.88
N GLU A 41 -1.36 -3.85 -12.42
CA GLU A 41 -1.82 -4.82 -11.43
C GLU A 41 -2.01 -4.15 -10.05
N TYR A 42 -1.07 -3.30 -9.62
CA TYR A 42 -1.19 -2.64 -8.32
C TYR A 42 -2.29 -1.56 -8.28
N TYR A 43 -2.74 -1.06 -9.44
CA TYR A 43 -3.84 -0.11 -9.49
C TYR A 43 -5.13 -0.66 -8.87
N HIS A 44 -5.38 -1.97 -8.98
CA HIS A 44 -6.54 -2.60 -8.32
C HIS A 44 -6.51 -2.42 -6.80
N HIS A 45 -5.34 -2.55 -6.19
CA HIS A 45 -5.18 -2.31 -4.76
C HIS A 45 -5.36 -0.83 -4.42
N VAL A 46 -4.73 0.07 -5.18
CA VAL A 46 -4.85 1.54 -4.99
C VAL A 46 -6.31 2.00 -5.13
N ALA A 47 -7.02 1.54 -6.15
CA ALA A 47 -8.41 1.89 -6.40
C ALA A 47 -9.36 1.36 -5.31
N ALA A 48 -9.03 0.22 -4.68
CA ALA A 48 -9.81 -0.36 -3.60
C ALA A 48 -9.43 0.18 -2.21
N PHE A 49 -8.28 0.85 -2.07
CA PHE A 49 -7.75 1.31 -0.78
C PHE A 49 -8.71 2.21 0.01
N PRO A 50 -9.36 3.23 -0.59
CA PRO A 50 -10.38 4.02 0.09
C PRO A 50 -11.52 3.17 0.66
N CYS A 51 -11.93 2.12 -0.07
CA CYS A 51 -12.98 1.22 0.39
C CYS A 51 -12.55 0.41 1.61
N TYR A 52 -11.27 0.01 1.72
CA TYR A 52 -10.76 -0.64 2.92
C TYR A 52 -10.88 0.29 4.14
N ILE A 53 -10.43 1.54 4.02
CA ILE A 53 -10.50 2.53 5.10
C ILE A 53 -11.95 2.78 5.49
N SER A 54 -12.86 2.94 4.51
CA SER A 54 -14.28 3.13 4.77
C SER A 54 -14.90 1.94 5.52
N GLY A 55 -14.48 0.72 5.21
CA GLY A 55 -14.90 -0.50 5.89
C GLY A 55 -14.40 -0.53 7.34
N ILE A 56 -13.12 -0.24 7.57
CA ILE A 56 -12.53 -0.12 8.93
C ILE A 56 -13.27 0.96 9.74
N HIS A 57 -13.49 2.13 9.13
CA HIS A 57 -14.23 3.24 9.72
C HIS A 57 -15.65 2.82 10.13
N SER A 58 -16.36 2.06 9.28
CA SER A 58 -17.72 1.60 9.58
C SER A 58 -17.79 0.64 10.77
N LEU A 59 -16.71 -0.11 11.04
CA LEU A 59 -16.59 -1.05 12.16
C LEU A 59 -16.08 -0.39 13.44
N CYS A 60 -15.58 0.84 13.37
CA CYS A 60 -14.95 1.52 14.48
C CYS A 60 -15.98 2.10 15.47
N PRO A 61 -16.05 1.62 16.73
CA PRO A 61 -17.03 2.12 17.70
C PRO A 61 -16.70 3.53 18.23
N ASN A 62 -15.42 3.91 18.21
CA ASN A 62 -14.92 5.14 18.84
C ASN A 62 -14.95 6.34 17.88
N LEU A 63 -15.55 7.45 18.30
CA LEU A 63 -15.67 8.66 17.48
C LEU A 63 -14.31 9.28 17.12
N LYS A 64 -13.36 9.34 18.05
CA LYS A 64 -12.04 9.95 17.80
C LYS A 64 -11.25 9.13 16.78
N MET A 65 -11.27 7.81 16.91
CA MET A 65 -10.67 6.89 15.94
C MET A 65 -11.32 7.02 14.56
N ARG A 66 -12.65 7.16 14.50
CA ARG A 66 -13.35 7.43 13.23
C ARG A 66 -12.93 8.75 12.60
N GLN A 67 -12.65 9.79 13.37
CA GLN A 67 -12.19 11.07 12.83
C GLN A 67 -10.82 10.97 12.17
N VAL A 68 -9.89 10.19 12.75
CA VAL A 68 -8.59 9.87 12.14
C VAL A 68 -8.80 9.15 10.81
N LEU A 69 -9.55 8.04 10.81
CA LEU A 69 -9.82 7.26 9.59
C LEU A 69 -10.56 8.07 8.51
N LEU A 70 -11.43 8.99 8.91
CA LEU A 70 -12.09 9.92 7.99
C LEU A 70 -11.09 10.89 7.34
N GLY A 71 -10.11 11.37 8.11
CA GLY A 71 -9.00 12.16 7.59
C GLY A 71 -8.24 11.40 6.52
N ASN A 72 -7.82 10.16 6.81
CA ASN A 72 -7.11 9.32 5.83
C ASN A 72 -7.98 9.09 4.58
N LEU A 73 -9.26 8.75 4.75
CA LEU A 73 -10.16 8.53 3.60
C LEU A 73 -10.31 9.78 2.71
N ILE A 74 -10.35 10.97 3.32
CA ILE A 74 -10.41 12.24 2.58
C ILE A 74 -9.15 12.42 1.74
N GLU A 75 -7.97 12.18 2.32
CA GLU A 75 -6.70 12.31 1.60
C GLU A 75 -6.58 11.31 0.45
N GLU A 76 -7.05 10.08 0.67
CA GLU A 76 -7.01 9.01 -0.33
C GLU A 76 -7.97 9.26 -1.52
N GLU A 77 -9.18 9.80 -1.29
CA GLU A 77 -10.27 9.75 -2.26
C GLU A 77 -10.84 11.12 -2.69
N GLN A 78 -10.68 12.17 -1.90
CA GLN A 78 -11.34 13.45 -2.18
C GLN A 78 -10.60 14.32 -3.21
N GLY A 79 -11.35 14.87 -4.16
CA GLY A 79 -10.88 15.90 -5.09
C GLY A 79 -10.19 15.34 -6.34
N ASP A 80 -9.63 16.24 -7.15
CA ASP A 80 -9.05 15.90 -8.47
C ASP A 80 -7.61 15.35 -8.40
N GLU A 81 -7.01 15.36 -7.20
CA GLU A 81 -5.67 14.80 -6.92
C GLU A 81 -5.74 13.63 -5.94
N ASN A 82 -6.85 12.89 -5.95
CA ASN A 82 -6.99 11.64 -5.19
C ASN A 82 -5.96 10.59 -5.64
N HIS A 83 -5.66 9.64 -4.75
CA HIS A 83 -4.59 8.65 -4.94
C HIS A 83 -4.80 7.74 -6.17
N PRO A 84 -6.02 7.25 -6.46
CA PRO A 84 -6.29 6.54 -7.72
C PRO A 84 -5.95 7.36 -8.97
N GLU A 85 -6.33 8.64 -9.03
CA GLU A 85 -5.98 9.52 -10.16
C GLU A 85 -4.47 9.72 -10.26
N LEU A 86 -3.78 9.99 -9.13
CA LEU A 86 -2.33 10.16 -9.13
C LEU A 86 -1.60 8.88 -9.59
N TRP A 87 -2.11 7.70 -9.26
CA TRP A 87 -1.57 6.44 -9.76
C TRP A 87 -1.78 6.26 -11.28
N GLN A 88 -2.93 6.66 -11.81
CA GLN A 88 -3.16 6.66 -13.25
C GLN A 88 -2.13 7.55 -13.97
N ARG A 89 -1.77 8.71 -13.39
CA ARG A 89 -0.74 9.60 -13.94
C ARG A 89 0.65 8.94 -13.94
N PHE A 90 0.99 8.20 -12.89
CA PHE A 90 2.21 7.39 -12.83
C PHE A 90 2.24 6.34 -13.95
N ALA A 91 1.15 5.58 -14.13
CA ALA A 91 1.05 4.57 -15.16
C ALA A 91 1.17 5.16 -16.58
N GLU A 92 0.56 6.33 -16.84
CA GLU A 92 0.74 7.06 -18.10
C GLU A 92 2.20 7.49 -18.33
N GLY A 93 2.91 7.88 -17.28
CA GLY A 93 4.36 8.17 -17.33
C GLY A 93 5.18 6.98 -17.81
N LEU A 94 4.75 5.75 -17.49
CA LEU A 94 5.34 4.51 -17.98
C LEU A 94 4.86 4.10 -19.39
N GLY A 95 3.98 4.89 -20.01
CA GLY A 95 3.39 4.60 -21.32
C GLY A 95 2.18 3.66 -21.28
N VAL A 96 1.58 3.43 -20.11
CA VAL A 96 0.35 2.64 -19.97
C VAL A 96 -0.87 3.54 -20.20
N ALA A 97 -1.76 3.13 -21.11
CA ALA A 97 -3.03 3.83 -21.31
C ALA A 97 -3.98 3.59 -20.13
N ARG A 98 -4.72 4.63 -19.70
CA ARG A 98 -5.70 4.54 -18.58
C ARG A 98 -6.71 3.42 -18.74
N SER A 99 -7.18 3.16 -19.96
CA SER A 99 -8.12 2.06 -20.22
C SER A 99 -7.56 0.69 -19.81
N GLY A 100 -6.24 0.51 -19.90
CA GLY A 100 -5.57 -0.73 -19.49
C GLY A 100 -5.42 -0.90 -17.99
N LEU A 101 -5.77 0.11 -17.18
CA LEU A 101 -5.87 0.02 -15.72
C LEU A 101 -7.27 -0.42 -15.26
N LEU A 102 -8.26 -0.33 -16.15
CA LEU A 102 -9.65 -0.72 -15.88
C LEU A 102 -9.95 -2.15 -16.37
N GLU A 103 -8.96 -2.81 -16.97
CA GLU A 103 -9.02 -4.23 -17.31
C GLU A 103 -9.00 -5.07 -16.03
N ASP A 104 -9.53 -6.29 -16.08
CA ASP A 104 -9.46 -7.21 -14.95
C ASP A 104 -8.00 -7.56 -14.60
N ALA A 105 -7.72 -7.82 -13.33
CA ALA A 105 -6.41 -8.27 -12.89
C ALA A 105 -5.99 -9.55 -13.61
N GLN A 106 -4.78 -9.58 -14.16
CA GLN A 106 -4.25 -10.73 -14.91
C GLN A 106 -3.36 -11.61 -14.04
N VAL A 107 -2.91 -11.10 -12.89
CA VAL A 107 -2.09 -11.84 -11.92
C VAL A 107 -2.98 -12.29 -10.76
N LYS A 108 -2.98 -13.60 -10.48
CA LYS A 108 -3.84 -14.16 -9.41
C LYS A 108 -3.50 -13.53 -8.05
N GLU A 109 -2.23 -13.21 -7.79
CA GLU A 109 -1.77 -12.62 -6.54
C GLU A 109 -2.31 -11.19 -6.35
N THR A 110 -2.65 -10.49 -7.44
CA THR A 110 -3.38 -9.21 -7.38
C THR A 110 -4.80 -9.38 -6.87
N GLN A 111 -5.51 -10.41 -7.37
CA GLN A 111 -6.85 -10.73 -6.89
C GLN A 111 -6.82 -11.19 -5.43
N GLU A 112 -5.84 -12.04 -5.06
CA GLU A 112 -5.63 -12.48 -3.68
C GLU A 112 -5.31 -11.30 -2.75
N LEU A 113 -4.53 -10.32 -3.20
CA LEU A 113 -4.26 -9.09 -2.44
C LEU A 113 -5.54 -8.31 -2.16
N VAL A 114 -6.35 -8.03 -3.18
CA VAL A 114 -7.58 -7.23 -3.03
C VAL A 114 -8.62 -7.95 -2.18
N ASP A 115 -8.93 -9.21 -2.51
CA ASP A 115 -9.90 -10.01 -1.77
C ASP A 115 -9.43 -10.24 -0.32
N GLY A 116 -8.13 -10.47 -0.15
CA GLY A 116 -7.52 -10.68 1.16
C GLY A 116 -7.61 -9.45 2.07
N TYR A 117 -7.43 -8.23 1.52
CA TYR A 117 -7.65 -7.00 2.28
C TYR A 117 -9.11 -6.81 2.66
N PHE A 118 -10.06 -7.05 1.75
CA PHE A 118 -11.48 -7.04 2.09
C PHE A 118 -11.84 -8.09 3.16
N ASP A 119 -11.25 -9.28 3.10
CA ASP A 119 -11.40 -10.30 4.14
C ASP A 119 -10.89 -9.85 5.50
N ILE A 120 -9.72 -9.21 5.56
CA ILE A 120 -9.19 -8.65 6.80
C ILE A 120 -10.16 -7.61 7.36
N VAL A 121 -10.60 -6.67 6.54
CA VAL A 121 -11.55 -5.62 6.97
C VAL A 121 -12.86 -6.23 7.46
N ARG A 122 -13.40 -7.25 6.77
CA ARG A 122 -14.59 -7.99 7.21
C ARG A 122 -14.40 -8.76 8.52
N SER A 123 -13.15 -9.07 8.90
CA SER A 123 -12.84 -9.86 10.10
C SER A 123 -12.97 -9.03 11.37
N GLY A 124 -12.72 -7.72 11.30
CA GLY A 124 -12.93 -6.82 12.42
C GLY A 124 -12.19 -5.49 12.30
N PHE A 125 -12.55 -4.55 13.17
CA PHE A 125 -11.92 -3.23 13.24
C PHE A 125 -10.41 -3.32 13.55
N ALA A 126 -10.03 -4.13 14.54
CA ALA A 126 -8.65 -4.25 14.98
C ALA A 126 -7.76 -4.91 13.91
N GLU A 127 -8.25 -5.97 13.28
CA GLU A 127 -7.57 -6.65 12.16
C GLU A 127 -7.39 -5.69 10.98
N GLY A 128 -8.44 -4.96 10.61
CA GLY A 128 -8.40 -3.93 9.57
C GLY A 128 -7.40 -2.82 9.86
N LEU A 129 -7.42 -2.27 11.08
CA LEU A 129 -6.48 -1.24 11.53
C LEU A 129 -5.03 -1.74 11.48
N GLY A 130 -4.78 -3.01 11.84
CA GLY A 130 -3.47 -3.62 11.70
C GLY A 130 -2.97 -3.69 10.27
N ALA A 131 -3.82 -4.09 9.32
CA ALA A 131 -3.45 -4.14 7.90
C ALA A 131 -3.22 -2.74 7.30
N LEU A 132 -4.01 -1.74 7.71
CA LEU A 132 -3.79 -0.34 7.35
C LEU A 132 -2.43 0.14 7.84
N TYR A 133 -2.15 -0.02 9.14
CA TYR A 133 -0.87 0.37 9.73
C TYR A 133 0.33 -0.32 9.07
N ALA A 134 0.23 -1.62 8.77
CA ALA A 134 1.30 -2.36 8.10
C ALA A 134 1.62 -1.83 6.70
N TYR A 135 0.63 -1.28 5.99
CA TYR A 135 0.81 -0.63 4.70
C TYR A 135 1.43 0.77 4.88
N GLU A 136 0.80 1.63 5.68
CA GLU A 136 1.19 3.05 5.81
C GLU A 136 2.60 3.20 6.37
N ARG A 137 3.00 2.40 7.37
CA ARG A 137 4.29 2.55 8.06
C ARG A 137 5.54 2.47 7.19
N GLN A 138 5.45 1.85 6.02
CA GLN A 138 6.57 1.64 5.10
C GLN A 138 6.47 2.53 3.86
N THR A 139 5.32 3.19 3.66
CA THR A 139 5.02 3.89 2.42
C THR A 139 5.93 5.11 2.17
N PRO A 140 6.38 5.89 3.18
CA PRO A 140 7.36 6.96 2.96
C PRO A 140 8.68 6.46 2.37
N GLU A 141 9.27 5.42 2.98
CA GLU A 141 10.55 4.86 2.54
C GLU A 141 10.44 4.17 1.17
N VAL A 142 9.35 3.43 0.95
CA VAL A 142 9.05 2.79 -0.33
C VAL A 142 8.87 3.84 -1.43
N SER A 143 8.13 4.92 -1.16
CA SER A 143 7.89 6.01 -2.13
C SER A 143 9.18 6.72 -2.50
N LYS A 144 10.05 6.99 -1.52
CA LYS A 144 11.38 7.54 -1.77
C LYS A 144 12.22 6.64 -2.68
N SER A 145 12.31 5.35 -2.36
CA SER A 145 13.02 4.35 -3.18
C SER A 145 12.44 4.26 -4.60
N LYS A 146 11.11 4.34 -4.75
CA LYS A 146 10.44 4.40 -6.06
C LYS A 146 10.89 5.59 -6.88
N ILE A 147 10.85 6.80 -6.30
CA ILE A 147 11.28 8.03 -6.96
C ILE A 147 12.74 7.92 -7.41
N GLU A 148 13.63 7.48 -6.53
CA GLU A 148 15.06 7.36 -6.83
C GLU A 148 15.32 6.39 -8.00
N GLY A 149 14.69 5.22 -8.00
CA GLY A 149 14.82 4.24 -9.07
C GLY A 149 14.25 4.74 -10.41
N LEU A 150 13.04 5.33 -10.39
CA LEU A 150 12.38 5.88 -11.59
C LEU A 150 13.21 6.95 -12.28
N LYS A 151 13.75 7.89 -11.50
CA LYS A 151 14.60 8.97 -12.02
C LYS A 151 15.91 8.44 -12.59
N LYS A 152 16.56 7.52 -11.87
CA LYS A 152 17.91 7.04 -12.18
C LYS A 152 17.96 6.07 -13.36
N TYR A 153 17.00 5.15 -13.47
CA TYR A 153 17.08 4.03 -14.42
C TYR A 153 16.03 4.09 -15.53
N TYR A 154 14.91 4.79 -15.33
CA TYR A 154 13.76 4.76 -16.25
C TYR A 154 13.42 6.11 -16.89
N SER A 155 14.22 7.14 -16.63
CA SER A 155 14.03 8.51 -17.15
C SER A 155 12.71 9.18 -16.76
N ILE A 156 11.98 8.65 -15.78
CA ILE A 156 10.75 9.25 -15.26
C ILE A 156 11.13 10.30 -14.21
N ASN A 157 11.14 11.56 -14.62
CA ASN A 157 11.62 12.69 -13.82
C ASN A 157 10.60 13.82 -13.67
N ASP A 158 9.47 13.74 -14.38
CA ASP A 158 8.46 14.79 -14.37
C ASP A 158 7.61 14.73 -13.09
N GLU A 159 7.16 15.90 -12.63
CA GLU A 159 6.37 16.02 -11.41
C GLU A 159 5.04 15.25 -11.51
N ARG A 160 4.40 15.25 -12.68
CA ARG A 160 3.07 14.66 -12.87
C ARG A 160 3.09 13.16 -12.65
N SER A 161 4.08 12.45 -13.19
CA SER A 161 4.22 11.00 -13.04
C SER A 161 4.69 10.59 -11.66
N LEU A 162 5.44 11.45 -10.96
CA LEU A 162 5.99 11.17 -9.63
C LEU A 162 5.10 11.62 -8.48
N LYS A 163 4.04 12.39 -8.76
CA LYS A 163 3.20 13.05 -7.75
C LYS A 163 2.63 12.08 -6.73
N PHE A 164 2.16 10.90 -7.15
CA PHE A 164 1.68 9.85 -6.24
C PHE A 164 2.72 9.54 -5.15
N PHE A 165 3.97 9.31 -5.52
CA PHE A 165 5.01 8.96 -4.56
C PHE A 165 5.46 10.17 -3.73
N THR A 166 5.44 11.39 -4.30
CA THR A 166 5.79 12.59 -3.53
C THR A 166 4.78 12.87 -2.43
N VAL A 167 3.47 12.73 -2.71
CA VAL A 167 2.46 12.94 -1.65
C VAL A 167 2.58 11.90 -0.54
N HIS A 168 2.78 10.63 -0.87
CA HIS A 168 2.96 9.55 0.11
C HIS A 168 4.29 9.64 0.88
N MET A 169 5.33 10.23 0.30
CA MET A 169 6.58 10.49 1.00
C MET A 169 6.43 11.58 2.07
N GLU A 170 5.52 12.54 1.89
CA GLU A 170 5.29 13.66 2.81
C GLU A 170 4.13 13.42 3.80
N ALA A 171 3.08 12.69 3.39
CA ALA A 171 1.84 12.52 4.15
C ALA A 171 1.89 11.37 5.18
N ASP A 172 2.55 10.25 4.88
CA ASP A 172 2.33 9.00 5.62
C ASP A 172 3.09 8.86 6.96
N GLU A 173 4.01 9.79 7.28
CA GLU A 173 4.58 9.84 8.64
C GLU A 173 3.48 10.17 9.67
N TRP A 174 2.55 11.06 9.31
CA TRP A 174 1.45 11.46 10.20
C TRP A 174 0.42 10.35 10.37
N HIS A 175 0.01 9.71 9.27
CA HIS A 175 -0.93 8.58 9.30
C HIS A 175 -0.41 7.42 10.14
N SER A 176 0.86 7.07 9.96
CA SER A 176 1.50 6.02 10.73
C SER A 176 1.53 6.33 12.23
N GLU A 177 1.77 7.59 12.61
CA GLU A 177 1.75 8.02 14.01
C GLU A 177 0.34 7.99 14.60
N GLU A 178 -0.67 8.50 13.89
CA GLU A 178 -2.06 8.47 14.32
C GLU A 178 -2.57 7.03 14.48
N CYS A 179 -2.35 6.16 13.50
CA CYS A 179 -2.67 4.74 13.56
C CYS A 179 -1.94 4.05 14.72
N ALA A 180 -0.66 4.33 14.94
CA ALA A 180 0.10 3.79 16.08
C ALA A 180 -0.50 4.23 17.43
N ASN A 181 -0.93 5.48 17.55
CA ASN A 181 -1.61 5.99 18.74
C ASN A 181 -2.95 5.28 18.97
N LEU A 182 -3.73 5.06 17.91
CA LEU A 182 -4.98 4.29 18.01
C LEU A 182 -4.72 2.87 18.51
N ILE A 183 -3.72 2.19 17.95
CA ILE A 183 -3.31 0.83 18.33
C ILE A 183 -2.85 0.76 19.79
N ALA A 184 -2.12 1.78 20.25
CA ALA A 184 -1.62 1.83 21.63
C ALA A 184 -2.74 1.95 22.68
N ASP A 185 -3.87 2.57 22.32
CA ASP A 185 -5.05 2.75 23.18
C ASP A 185 -5.96 1.51 23.24
N LEU A 186 -5.71 0.49 22.40
CA LEU A 186 -6.48 -0.75 22.38
C LEU A 186 -6.14 -1.66 23.57
N ASN A 187 -7.10 -2.52 23.93
CA ASN A 187 -6.85 -3.56 24.92
C ASN A 187 -5.99 -4.71 24.35
N GLU A 188 -5.48 -5.60 25.20
CA GLU A 188 -4.58 -6.69 24.79
C GLU A 188 -5.19 -7.63 23.73
N GLU A 189 -6.48 -7.96 23.83
CA GLU A 189 -7.17 -8.83 22.85
C GLU A 189 -7.27 -8.16 21.48
N GLU A 190 -7.59 -6.87 21.46
CA GLU A 190 -7.63 -6.06 20.23
C GLU A 190 -6.22 -5.89 19.64
N GLN A 191 -5.19 -5.72 20.47
CA GLN A 191 -3.80 -5.65 20.02
C GLN A 191 -3.35 -6.97 19.37
N GLU A 192 -3.72 -8.13 19.91
CA GLU A 192 -3.44 -9.42 19.25
C GLU A 192 -4.10 -9.50 17.86
N LYS A 193 -5.33 -9.00 17.72
CA LYS A 193 -6.04 -8.91 16.43
C LYS A 193 -5.37 -7.94 15.46
N VAL A 194 -4.88 -6.80 15.95
CA VAL A 194 -4.04 -5.87 15.16
C VAL A 194 -2.82 -6.60 14.61
N MET A 195 -2.10 -7.36 15.44
CA MET A 195 -0.92 -8.13 14.99
C MET A 195 -1.29 -9.12 13.87
N GLN A 196 -2.39 -9.86 14.02
CA GLN A 196 -2.85 -10.82 13.02
C GLN A 196 -3.21 -10.14 11.69
N GLY A 197 -3.97 -9.05 11.74
CA GLY A 197 -4.34 -8.27 10.56
C GLY A 197 -3.15 -7.67 9.85
N ALA A 198 -2.22 -7.09 10.62
CA ALA A 198 -0.98 -6.51 10.12
C ALA A 198 -0.09 -7.55 9.40
N GLU A 199 0.14 -8.70 10.04
CA GLU A 199 0.93 -9.78 9.45
C GLU A 199 0.27 -10.34 8.19
N LYS A 200 -1.06 -10.51 8.19
CA LYS A 200 -1.80 -10.97 7.01
C LYS A 200 -1.73 -9.96 5.86
N GLY A 201 -1.93 -8.67 6.14
CA GLY A 201 -1.81 -7.59 5.14
C GLY A 201 -0.41 -7.52 4.53
N ALA A 202 0.62 -7.54 5.36
CA ALA A 202 2.01 -7.53 4.89
C ALA A 202 2.35 -8.76 4.02
N LYS A 203 1.86 -9.96 4.38
CA LYS A 203 2.03 -11.17 3.57
C LYS A 203 1.31 -11.11 2.23
N LEU A 204 0.12 -10.50 2.17
CA LEU A 204 -0.60 -10.31 0.91
C LEU A 204 0.18 -9.36 -0.03
N LEU A 205 0.75 -8.28 0.50
CA LEU A 205 1.60 -7.38 -0.29
C LEU A 205 2.88 -8.09 -0.77
N TRP A 206 3.48 -8.94 0.06
CA TRP A 206 4.60 -9.80 -0.36
C TRP A 206 4.20 -10.78 -1.46
N GLY A 207 3.07 -11.48 -1.30
CA GLY A 207 2.56 -12.39 -2.32
C GLY A 207 2.29 -11.70 -3.65
N PHE A 208 1.76 -10.47 -3.62
CA PHE A 208 1.65 -9.65 -4.82
C PHE A 208 3.00 -9.46 -5.53
N LEU A 209 4.06 -9.12 -4.78
CA LEU A 209 5.39 -8.94 -5.36
C LEU A 209 6.00 -10.27 -5.84
N ASP A 210 5.73 -11.40 -5.20
CA ASP A 210 6.08 -12.73 -5.70
C ASP A 210 5.44 -12.97 -7.08
N GLY A 211 4.16 -12.62 -7.23
CA GLY A 211 3.44 -12.66 -8.50
C GLY A 211 4.11 -11.79 -9.58
N MET A 212 4.52 -10.57 -9.23
CA MET A 212 5.23 -9.67 -10.16
C MET A 212 6.58 -10.23 -10.62
N MET A 213 7.34 -10.87 -9.72
CA MET A 213 8.60 -11.52 -10.08
C MET A 213 8.40 -12.67 -11.06
N ASN A 214 7.32 -13.44 -10.91
CA ASN A 214 7.02 -14.54 -11.84
C ASN A 214 6.68 -14.05 -13.24
N VAL A 215 6.02 -12.89 -13.36
CA VAL A 215 5.70 -12.28 -14.66
C VAL A 215 6.96 -11.79 -15.38
N ASP A 216 7.93 -11.20 -14.67
CA ASP A 216 9.18 -10.69 -15.26
C ASP A 216 10.12 -11.82 -15.74
N VAL A 217 10.07 -13.00 -15.10
CA VAL A 217 10.93 -14.16 -15.46
C VAL A 217 10.39 -14.94 -16.68
N CYS A 218 9.13 -14.77 -17.07
CA CYS A 218 8.51 -15.51 -18.18
C CYS A 218 8.72 -14.88 -19.57
N HIS A 219 9.60 -13.88 -19.70
CA HIS A 219 9.94 -13.21 -20.96
C HIS A 219 11.45 -13.19 -21.19
#